data_AF-A0A424QX64-F1
#
_entry.id   AF-A0A424QX64-F1
#
_cell.length_a   1.000
_cell.length_b   1.000
_cell.length_c   1.000
_cell.angle_alpha   90.00
_cell.angle_beta   90.00
_cell.angle_gamma   90.00
#
_symmetry.space_group_name_H-M   'P 1'
#
loop_
_entity.id
_entity.type
_entity.pdbx_description
1 polymer ?
#
loop_
_entity_poly.entity_id
_entity_poly.type
_entity_poly.pdbx_seq_one_letter_code
_entity_poly.pdbx_strand_id
1 'polypeptide(L)'
;MRVIRSFIKAVLLFAIALVGALFALHNKQPLSVDFVYFTGPEISLGLWLMLFLMLGALLGIIFSSIMVGSYRRKIGRFQKRDE
;
A
#
# COMPACT_ATOMS: atom_id res chain seq x y z
N MET A 1 -27.01 -4.39 -4.90
CA MET A 1 -25.95 -4.06 -3.92
C MET A 1 -24.55 -4.56 -4.31
N ARG A 2 -24.34 -5.84 -4.67
CA ARG A 2 -22.98 -6.35 -5.04
C ARG A 2 -22.38 -5.62 -6.26
N VAL A 3 -23.17 -5.42 -7.31
CA VAL A 3 -22.73 -4.72 -8.54
C VAL A 3 -22.38 -3.25 -8.25
N ILE A 4 -23.25 -2.53 -7.53
CA ILE A 4 -23.00 -1.14 -7.12
C ILE A 4 -21.71 -1.03 -6.29
N ARG A 5 -21.50 -1.94 -5.33
CA ARG A 5 -20.28 -1.96 -4.51
C ARG A 5 -19.03 -2.27 -5.34
N SER A 6 -19.11 -3.18 -6.31
CA SER A 6 -18.01 -3.45 -7.23
C SER A 6 -17.72 -2.25 -8.14
N PHE A 7 -18.76 -1.57 -8.62
CA PHE A 7 -18.63 -0.35 -9.42
C PHE A 7 -17.96 0.77 -8.62
N ILE A 8 -18.40 1.02 -7.39
CA ILE A 8 -17.77 2.01 -6.50
C ILE A 8 -16.28 1.69 -6.30
N LYS A 9 -15.93 0.43 -6.04
CA LYS A 9 -14.52 0.01 -5.91
C LYS A 9 -13.71 0.27 -7.18
N ALA A 10 -14.28 -0.02 -8.35
CA ALA A 10 -13.61 0.23 -9.62
C ALA A 10 -13.38 1.73 -9.86
N VAL A 11 -14.39 2.57 -9.60
CA VAL A 11 -14.27 4.03 -9.69
C VAL A 11 -13.19 4.54 -8.73
N LEU A 12 -13.17 4.04 -7.49
CA LEU A 12 -12.17 4.44 -6.49
C LEU A 12 -10.76 4.03 -6.91
N LEU A 13 -10.60 2.82 -7.46
CA LEU A 13 -9.32 2.35 -8.01
C LEU A 13 -8.84 3.24 -9.15
N PHE A 14 -9.74 3.58 -10.09
CA PHE A 14 -9.43 4.49 -11.19
C PHE A 14 -9.07 5.90 -10.70
N ALA A 15 -9.80 6.42 -9.72
CA ALA A 15 -9.53 7.73 -9.13
C ALA A 15 -8.14 7.76 -8.48
N ILE A 16 -7.78 6.73 -7.70
CA ILE A 16 -6.45 6.62 -7.10
C ILE A 16 -5.37 6.55 -8.18
N ALA A 17 -5.57 5.72 -9.22
CA ALA A 17 -4.62 5.61 -10.32
C ALA A 17 -4.44 6.94 -11.08
N LEU A 18 -5.54 7.65 -11.33
CA LEU A 18 -5.51 8.96 -11.99
C LEU A 18 -4.77 10.00 -11.14
N VAL A 19 -5.06 10.07 -9.84
CA VAL A 19 -4.37 10.98 -8.91
C VAL A 19 -2.88 10.65 -8.87
N GLY A 20 -2.51 9.37 -8.78
CA GLY A 20 -1.11 8.93 -8.82
C GLY A 20 -0.40 9.30 -10.12
N ALA A 21 -1.07 9.12 -11.27
CA ALA A 21 -0.53 9.49 -12.57
C ALA A 21 -0.33 11.01 -12.70
N LEU A 22 -1.33 11.81 -12.31
CA LEU A 22 -1.23 13.27 -12.31
C LEU A 22 -0.15 13.78 -11.35
N PHE A 23 -0.02 13.14 -10.20
CA PHE A 23 1.02 13.42 -9.23
C PHE A 23 2.42 13.16 -9.80
N ALA A 24 2.63 12.01 -10.44
CA ALA A 24 3.90 11.70 -11.09
C ALA A 24 4.23 12.67 -12.24
N LEU A 25 3.22 13.07 -13.02
CA LEU A 25 3.38 13.99 -14.14
C LEU A 25 3.76 15.41 -13.70
N HIS A 26 3.16 15.91 -12.62
CA HIS A 26 3.47 17.23 -12.06
C HIS A 26 4.79 17.23 -11.27
N ASN A 27 5.19 16.09 -10.71
CA ASN A 27 6.42 15.95 -9.93
C ASN A 27 7.53 15.25 -10.72
N LYS A 28 7.71 15.67 -11.98
CA LYS A 28 8.71 15.09 -12.90
C LYS A 28 10.15 15.57 -12.70
N GLN A 29 10.43 16.32 -11.64
CA GLN A 29 11.80 16.79 -11.36
C GLN A 29 12.73 15.57 -11.18
N PRO A 30 13.85 15.49 -11.90
CA PRO A 30 14.83 14.45 -11.67
C PRO A 30 15.47 14.67 -10.29
N LEU A 31 15.44 13.63 -9.46
CA LEU A 31 15.94 13.68 -8.10
C LEU A 31 16.56 12.33 -7.74
N SER A 32 17.72 12.37 -7.12
CA SER A 32 18.33 11.21 -6.50
C SER A 32 18.11 11.26 -4.98
N VAL A 33 17.80 10.10 -4.39
CA VAL A 33 17.63 9.94 -2.94
C VAL A 33 18.90 9.35 -2.36
N ASP A 34 19.44 10.00 -1.33
CA ASP A 34 20.56 9.47 -0.55
C ASP A 34 20.01 8.52 0.54
N PHE A 35 20.42 7.25 0.49
CA PHE A 35 20.04 6.21 1.44
C PHE A 35 21.10 5.97 2.53
N VAL A 36 21.94 6.97 2.81
CA VAL A 36 23.06 6.95 3.77
C VAL A 36 24.23 6.08 3.30
N TYR A 37 23.97 4.86 2.85
CA TYR A 37 24.99 3.91 2.37
C TYR A 37 25.18 3.92 0.86
N PHE A 38 24.19 4.41 0.11
CA PHE A 38 24.24 4.50 -1.34
C PHE A 38 23.27 5.58 -1.83
N THR A 39 23.56 6.12 -3.00
CA THR A 39 22.73 7.10 -3.68
C THR A 39 21.88 6.38 -4.74
N GLY A 40 20.58 6.65 -4.75
CA GLY A 40 19.64 6.07 -5.71
C GLY A 40 19.82 6.60 -7.13
N PRO A 41 19.20 5.96 -8.14
CA PRO A 41 19.19 6.49 -9.50
C PRO A 41 18.45 7.82 -9.58
N GLU A 42 18.83 8.65 -10.55
CA GLU A 42 18.16 9.91 -10.84
C GLU A 42 16.87 9.65 -11.64
N ILE A 43 15.75 9.63 -10.92
CA ILE A 43 14.41 9.41 -11.48
C ILE A 43 13.47 10.50 -10.97
N SER A 44 12.22 10.55 -11.44
CA SER A 44 11.32 11.62 -11.02
C SER A 44 10.98 11.54 -9.53
N LEU A 45 10.95 12.69 -8.85
CA LEU A 45 10.52 12.79 -7.45
C LEU A 45 9.14 12.14 -7.24
N GLY A 46 8.20 12.39 -8.16
CA GLY A 46 6.87 11.81 -8.10
C GLY A 46 6.91 10.27 -8.08
N LEU A 47 7.82 9.66 -8.85
CA LEU A 47 7.96 8.21 -8.88
C LEU A 47 8.62 7.68 -7.60
N TRP A 48 9.63 8.37 -7.06
CA TRP A 48 10.18 8.06 -5.72
C TRP A 48 9.09 8.03 -4.66
N LEU A 49 8.30 9.10 -4.56
CA LEU A 49 7.23 9.22 -3.57
C LEU A 49 6.16 8.14 -3.74
N MET A 50 5.78 7.82 -4.99
CA MET A 50 4.83 6.72 -5.25
C MET A 50 5.38 5.35 -4.86
N LEU A 51 6.66 5.07 -5.14
CA LEU A 51 7.30 3.81 -4.75
C LEU A 51 7.33 3.63 -3.23
N PHE A 52 7.75 4.66 -2.49
CA PHE A 52 7.78 4.60 -1.02
C PHE A 52 6.38 4.50 -0.40
N LEU A 53 5.41 5.23 -0.95
CA LEU A 53 4.02 5.11 -0.52
C LEU A 53 3.49 3.69 -0.73
N MET A 54 3.71 3.13 -1.93
CA MET A 54 3.28 1.77 -2.25
C MET A 54 3.97 0.74 -1.34
N LEU A 55 5.28 0.87 -1.13
CA LEU A 55 6.04 -0.01 -0.25
C LEU A 55 5.53 0.07 1.20
N GLY A 56 5.35 1.27 1.74
CA GLY A 56 4.82 1.48 3.09
C GLY A 56 3.41 0.93 3.27
N ALA A 57 2.53 1.13 2.29
CA ALA A 57 1.18 0.57 2.31
C ALA A 57 1.18 -0.95 2.27
N LEU A 58 2.00 -1.57 1.40
CA LEU A 58 2.15 -3.02 1.32
C LEU A 58 2.67 -3.61 2.64
N LEU A 59 3.70 -2.99 3.22
CA LEU A 59 4.19 -3.39 4.54
C LEU A 59 3.09 -3.29 5.60
N GLY A 60 2.35 -2.19 5.66
CA GLY A 60 1.24 -2.02 6.59
C GLY A 60 0.16 -3.10 6.45
N ILE A 61 -0.19 -3.47 5.22
CA ILE A 61 -1.14 -4.57 4.93
C ILE A 61 -0.57 -5.91 5.41
N ILE A 62 0.70 -6.20 5.13
CA ILE A 62 1.36 -7.45 5.54
C ILE A 62 1.36 -7.57 7.07
N PHE A 63 1.84 -6.55 7.78
CA PHE A 63 1.88 -6.57 9.25
C PHE A 63 0.48 -6.70 9.86
N SER A 64 -0.50 -5.96 9.34
CA SER A 64 -1.89 -6.06 9.78
C SER A 64 -2.46 -7.46 9.55
N SER A 65 -2.16 -8.07 8.40
CA SER A 65 -2.62 -9.41 8.05
C SER A 65 -2.01 -10.49 8.94
N ILE A 66 -0.71 -10.39 9.24
CA ILE A 66 -0.02 -11.28 10.18
C ILE A 66 -0.66 -11.17 11.56
N MET A 67 -0.92 -9.94 12.02
CA MET A 67 -1.53 -9.67 13.32
C MET A 67 -2.92 -10.31 13.40
N VAL A 68 -3.83 -10.00 12.46
CA VAL A 68 -5.18 -10.60 12.41
C VAL A 68 -5.11 -12.13 12.36
N GLY A 69 -4.21 -12.70 11.55
CA GLY A 69 -3.99 -14.15 11.49
C GLY A 69 -3.59 -14.75 12.84
N SER A 70 -2.69 -14.08 13.57
CA SER A 70 -2.26 -14.49 14.91
C SER A 70 -3.38 -14.43 15.95
N TYR A 71 -4.24 -13.40 15.90
CA TYR A 71 -5.40 -13.26 16.78
C TYR A 71 -6.41 -14.38 16.54
N ARG A 72 -6.72 -14.67 15.27
CA ARG A 72 -7.65 -15.76 14.91
C ARG A 72 -7.15 -17.13 15.39
N ARG A 73 -5.84 -17.39 15.32
CA ARG A 73 -5.22 -18.62 15.85
C ARG A 73 -5.34 -18.72 17.38
N LYS A 74 -5.19 -17.60 18.11
CA LYS A 74 -5.36 -17.59 19.57
C LYS A 74 -6.80 -17.87 19.98
N ILE A 75 -7.78 -17.22 19.35
CA ILE A 75 -9.21 -17.43 19.65
C ILE A 75 -9.62 -18.90 19.45
N GLY A 76 -9.21 -19.52 18.34
CA GLY A 76 -9.53 -20.94 18.07
C GLY A 76 -8.87 -21.93 19.05
N ARG A 77 -7.82 -21.53 19.77
CA ARG A 77 -7.22 -22.35 20.84
C ARG A 77 -8.00 -22.27 22.15
N PHE A 78 -8.59 -21.12 22.47
CA PHE A 78 -9.43 -20.96 23.65
C PHE A 78 -10.77 -21.70 23.48
N GLN A 79 -11.40 -21.59 22.30
CA GLN A 79 -12.65 -22.33 22.02
C GLN A 79 -12.51 -23.85 22.13
N LYS A 80 -11.35 -24.43 21.77
CA LYS A 80 -11.08 -25.87 21.91
C LYS A 80 -10.74 -26.34 23.34
N ARG A 81 -10.56 -25.41 24.28
CA ARG A 81 -10.20 -25.72 25.67
C ARG A 81 -11.41 -25.65 26.60
N ASP A 82 -12.49 -25.02 26.14
CA ASP A 82 -13.76 -24.85 26.87
C ASP A 82 -14.83 -25.88 26.42
N GLU A 83 -14.50 -26.76 25.45
CA GLU A 83 -15.24 -27.98 25.05
C GLU A 83 -14.62 -29.22 25.71
#